data_AF-A0A4Y8C7W7-F1
#
_entry.id   AF-A0A4Y8C7W7-F1
#
_cell.length_a   1.000
_cell.length_b   1.000
_cell.length_c   1.000
_cell.angle_alpha   90.00
_cell.angle_beta   90.00
_cell.angle_gamma   90.00
#
_symmetry.space_group_name_H-M   'P 1'
#
loop_
_entity.id
_entity.type
_entity.pdbx_description
1 polymer ?
#
loop_
_entity_poly.entity_id
_entity_poly.type
_entity_poly.pdbx_seq_one_letter_code
_entity_poly.pdbx_strand_id
1 'polypeptide(L)'
;GYYDQFVVDMIQGGAGTSTNMNANEVIANIGLELMGHKKGEYQYLHPNDHVNLSQSTNDAYPTALHLALHDYLSDLAKAMEHLKKAYERKAEEFKDVLKMGRTQLQDAVPMTLGR
;
A
#
# COMPACT_ATOMS: atom_id res chain seq x y z
N GLY A 1 -1.46 2.36 18.09
CA GLY A 1 -0.19 2.34 17.34
C GLY A 1 0.32 3.75 17.19
N TYR A 2 1.49 3.96 16.59
CA TYR A 2 2.14 5.28 16.46
C TYR A 2 1.94 5.93 15.07
N TYR A 3 0.91 5.53 14.32
CA TYR A 3 0.70 5.99 12.94
C TYR A 3 0.45 7.50 12.84
N ASP A 4 -0.13 8.11 13.87
CA ASP A 4 -0.37 9.54 14.00
C ASP A 4 0.92 10.38 14.13
N GLN A 5 2.06 9.73 14.40
CA GLN A 5 3.37 10.36 14.51
C GLN A 5 4.09 10.47 13.15
N PHE A 6 3.53 9.88 12.09
CA PHE A 6 4.03 9.99 10.72
C PHE A 6 3.29 11.12 10.00
N VAL A 7 3.77 12.35 10.18
CA VAL A 7 3.04 13.58 9.82
C VAL A 7 3.51 14.21 8.51
N VAL A 8 4.57 13.67 7.90
CA VAL A 8 5.12 14.18 6.64
C VAL A 8 4.13 13.92 5.50
N ASP A 9 3.88 14.95 4.68
CA ASP A 9 3.00 14.85 3.52
C ASP A 9 3.50 13.82 2.50
N MET A 10 2.57 13.17 1.81
CA MET A 10 2.86 12.22 0.73
C MET A 10 3.60 12.90 -0.43
N ILE A 11 3.29 14.17 -0.71
CA ILE A 11 3.94 14.98 -1.73
C ILE A 11 5.01 15.84 -1.06
N GLN A 12 6.16 15.22 -0.81
CA GLN A 12 7.33 15.89 -0.24
C GLN A 12 8.44 16.10 -1.28
N GLY A 13 9.20 17.18 -1.12
CA GLY A 13 10.53 17.30 -1.74
C GLY A 13 11.56 16.43 -1.01
N GLY A 14 12.79 16.37 -1.55
CA GLY A 14 13.91 15.71 -0.86
C GLY A 14 13.95 14.18 -0.98
N ALA A 15 13.33 13.61 -2.02
CA ALA A 15 13.49 12.20 -2.40
C ALA A 15 13.20 11.15 -1.30
N GLY A 16 12.29 11.46 -0.36
CA GLY A 16 11.89 10.57 0.74
C GLY A 16 12.70 10.74 2.03
N THR A 17 13.64 11.68 2.09
CA THR A 17 14.47 11.90 3.29
C THR A 17 13.62 12.29 4.50
N SER A 18 12.59 13.11 4.32
CA SER A 18 11.72 13.52 5.42
C SER A 18 10.94 12.32 5.98
N THR A 19 10.42 11.42 5.14
CA THR A 19 9.78 10.19 5.62
C THR A 19 10.78 9.25 6.31
N ASN A 20 11.99 9.08 5.76
CA ASN A 20 13.02 8.26 6.39
C ASN A 20 13.39 8.79 7.78
N MET A 21 13.61 10.11 7.91
CA MET A 21 13.89 10.73 9.19
C MET A 21 12.71 10.70 10.15
N ASN A 22 11.49 10.87 9.67
CA ASN A 22 10.30 10.75 10.52
C ASN A 22 10.23 9.34 11.15
N ALA A 23 10.51 8.28 10.38
CA ALA A 23 10.57 6.93 10.91
C ALA A 23 11.69 6.78 11.95
N ASN A 24 12.90 7.26 11.62
CA ASN A 24 14.06 7.19 12.52
C ASN A 24 13.80 7.92 13.86
N GLU A 25 13.22 9.11 13.83
CA GLU A 25 12.92 9.92 15.01
C GLU A 25 11.81 9.30 15.86
N VAL A 26 10.74 8.79 15.24
CA VAL A 26 9.67 8.10 15.97
C VAL A 26 10.21 6.86 16.66
N ILE A 27 10.96 6.02 15.94
CA ILE A 27 11.58 4.80 16.49
C ILE A 27 12.55 5.15 17.62
N ALA A 28 13.43 6.15 17.43
CA ALA A 28 14.36 6.58 18.45
C ALA A 28 13.64 7.05 19.72
N ASN A 29 12.59 7.86 19.60
CA ASN A 29 11.86 8.36 20.75
C ASN A 29 11.05 7.28 21.47
N ILE A 30 10.49 6.31 20.75
CA ILE A 30 9.86 5.12 21.37
C ILE A 30 10.92 4.31 22.12
N GLY A 31 12.08 4.08 21.50
CA GLY A 31 13.20 3.37 22.13
C GLY A 31 13.70 4.07 23.40
N LEU A 32 13.82 5.40 23.39
CA LEU A 32 14.15 6.20 24.56
C LEU A 32 13.14 6.02 25.69
N GLU A 33 11.84 6.12 25.40
CA GLU A 33 10.79 5.90 26.40
C GLU A 33 10.87 4.50 27.01
N LEU A 34 11.13 3.48 26.18
CA LEU A 34 11.31 2.09 26.64
C LEU A 34 12.56 1.89 27.52
N MET A 35 13.59 2.71 27.31
CA MET A 35 14.82 2.72 28.13
C MET A 35 14.67 3.56 29.41
N GLY A 36 13.53 4.20 29.64
CA GLY A 36 13.31 5.08 30.79
C GLY A 36 13.87 6.49 30.61
N HIS A 37 14.22 6.86 29.38
CA HIS A 37 14.71 8.18 29.00
C HIS A 37 13.57 9.07 28.48
N LYS A 38 13.80 10.38 28.49
CA LYS A 38 12.86 11.34 27.90
C LYS A 38 13.05 11.40 26.39
N LYS A 39 11.98 11.74 25.67
CA LYS A 39 12.04 12.04 24.23
C LYS A 39 13.08 13.14 23.96
N GLY A 40 13.87 12.96 22.91
CA GLY A 40 14.94 13.87 22.52
C GLY A 40 16.26 13.68 23.26
N GLU A 41 16.37 12.75 24.23
CA GLU A 41 17.65 12.40 24.87
C GLU A 41 18.53 11.51 23.95
N TYR A 42 18.82 12.02 22.76
CA TYR A 42 19.46 11.27 21.68
C TYR A 42 20.92 10.85 21.96
N GLN A 43 21.53 11.33 23.05
CA GLN A 43 22.79 10.80 23.54
C GLN A 43 22.70 9.31 23.95
N TYR A 44 21.50 8.81 24.26
CA TYR A 44 21.28 7.40 24.60
C TYR A 44 20.80 6.56 23.41
N LEU A 45 20.05 7.16 22.49
CA LEU A 45 19.60 6.53 21.25
C LEU A 45 19.36 7.59 20.17
N HIS A 46 20.25 7.61 19.18
CA HIS A 46 20.30 8.66 18.15
C HIS A 46 19.63 8.20 16.84
N PRO A 47 18.73 9.01 16.24
CA PRO A 47 18.03 8.64 15.01
C PRO A 47 18.96 8.27 13.85
N ASN A 48 20.07 9.00 13.67
CA ASN A 48 21.03 8.72 12.59
C ASN A 48 22.02 7.60 12.97
N ASP A 49 22.82 7.84 14.00
CA ASP A 49 23.94 6.96 14.40
C ASP A 49 23.52 5.57 14.88
N HIS A 50 22.27 5.39 15.32
CA HIS A 50 21.78 4.10 15.82
C HIS A 50 20.64 3.54 14.98
N VAL A 51 19.55 4.30 14.78
CA VAL A 51 18.36 3.77 14.05
C VAL A 51 18.64 3.66 12.56
N ASN A 52 19.26 4.69 11.98
CA ASN A 52 19.67 4.73 10.57
C ASN A 52 21.12 4.22 10.35
N LEU A 53 21.68 3.48 11.32
CA LEU A 53 23.04 2.96 11.21
C LEU A 53 23.14 2.08 9.97
N SER A 54 24.19 2.33 9.17
CA SER A 54 24.48 1.60 7.92
C SER A 54 23.39 1.68 6.84
N GLN A 55 22.49 2.66 6.93
CA GLN A 55 21.42 2.90 5.95
C GLN A 55 21.53 4.30 5.37
N SER A 56 20.96 4.50 4.20
CA SER A 56 20.65 5.82 3.64
C SER A 56 19.17 5.89 3.26
N THR A 57 18.68 7.10 3.01
CA THR A 57 17.34 7.23 2.41
C THR A 57 17.26 6.53 1.05
N ASN A 58 18.35 6.53 0.28
CA ASN A 58 18.36 6.06 -1.11
C ASN A 58 18.25 4.53 -1.25
N ASP A 59 18.44 3.77 -0.17
CA ASP A 59 18.23 2.33 -0.09
C ASP A 59 17.01 1.99 0.78
N ALA A 60 16.89 2.58 1.98
CA ALA A 60 15.80 2.26 2.90
C ALA A 60 14.42 2.67 2.34
N TYR A 61 14.28 3.88 1.80
CA TYR A 61 13.00 4.40 1.30
C TYR A 61 12.46 3.62 0.09
N PRO A 62 13.22 3.40 -1.01
CA PRO A 62 12.70 2.61 -2.13
C PRO A 62 12.45 1.14 -1.75
N THR A 63 13.22 0.57 -0.82
CA THR A 63 12.98 -0.78 -0.30
C THR A 63 11.63 -0.85 0.42
N ALA A 64 11.35 0.10 1.32
CA ALA A 64 10.07 0.17 2.02
C ALA A 64 8.89 0.35 1.05
N LEU A 65 9.07 1.18 0.01
CA LEU A 65 8.06 1.37 -1.03
C LEU A 65 7.76 0.06 -1.79
N HIS A 66 8.79 -0.69 -2.19
CA HIS A 66 8.60 -1.97 -2.89
C HIS A 66 7.90 -3.00 -2.01
N LEU A 67 8.23 -3.07 -0.72
CA LEU A 67 7.53 -3.95 0.22
C LEU A 67 6.06 -3.58 0.35
N ALA A 68 5.76 -2.29 0.56
CA ALA A 68 4.38 -1.83 0.65
C ALA A 68 3.59 -2.11 -0.64
N LEU A 69 4.17 -1.83 -1.81
CA LEU A 69 3.54 -2.12 -3.09
C LEU A 69 3.28 -3.61 -3.29
N HIS A 70 4.20 -4.48 -2.86
CA HIS A 70 4.01 -5.93 -2.95
C HIS A 70 2.76 -6.37 -2.18
N ASP A 71 2.57 -5.85 -0.96
CA ASP A 71 1.42 -6.17 -0.12
C ASP A 71 0.12 -5.66 -0.75
N TYR A 72 0.09 -4.39 -1.18
CA TYR A 72 -1.09 -3.80 -1.83
C TYR A 72 -1.48 -4.51 -3.13
N LEU A 73 -0.49 -4.88 -3.96
CA LEU A 73 -0.74 -5.62 -5.20
C LEU A 73 -1.27 -7.02 -4.93
N SER A 74 -0.79 -7.67 -3.86
CA SER A 74 -1.30 -8.98 -3.43
C SER A 74 -2.77 -8.91 -3.02
N ASP A 75 -3.17 -7.85 -2.30
CA ASP A 75 -4.57 -7.67 -1.91
C ASP A 75 -5.46 -7.28 -3.09
N LEU A 76 -4.96 -6.44 -4.01
CA LEU A 76 -5.64 -6.15 -5.26
C LEU A 76 -5.87 -7.43 -6.08
N ALA A 77 -4.87 -8.31 -6.19
CA ALA A 77 -5.00 -9.57 -6.91
C ALA A 77 -6.09 -10.46 -6.31
N LYS A 78 -6.18 -10.56 -4.97
CA LYS A 78 -7.25 -11.30 -4.29
C LYS A 78 -8.64 -10.71 -4.58
N ALA A 79 -8.76 -9.39 -4.56
CA ALA A 79 -10.03 -8.71 -4.87
C ALA A 79 -10.45 -8.95 -6.33
N MET A 80 -9.51 -8.88 -7.27
CA MET A 80 -9.75 -9.18 -8.68
C MET A 80 -10.16 -10.63 -8.90
N GLU A 81 -9.53 -11.58 -8.21
CA GLU A 81 -9.91 -13.00 -8.27
C GLU A 81 -11.32 -13.24 -7.69
N HIS A 82 -11.68 -12.54 -6.61
CA HIS A 82 -13.05 -12.58 -6.08
C HIS A 82 -14.05 -12.10 -7.15
N LEU A 83 -13.79 -10.94 -7.76
CA LEU A 83 -14.66 -10.35 -8.77
C LEU A 83 -14.81 -11.27 -9.99
N LYS A 84 -13.69 -11.83 -10.47
CA LYS A 84 -13.67 -12.81 -11.56
C LYS A 84 -14.57 -14.00 -11.24
N LYS A 85 -14.39 -14.64 -10.08
CA LYS A 85 -15.24 -15.77 -9.67
C LYS A 85 -16.71 -15.40 -9.56
N ALA A 86 -17.03 -14.18 -9.13
CA ALA A 86 -18.41 -13.71 -9.07
C ALA A 86 -19.02 -13.60 -10.47
N TYR A 87 -18.29 -13.04 -11.44
CA TYR A 87 -18.72 -12.99 -12.83
C TYR A 87 -18.82 -14.39 -13.45
N GLU A 88 -17.87 -15.30 -13.20
CA GLU A 88 -17.94 -16.68 -13.70
C GLU A 88 -19.19 -17.41 -13.19
N ARG A 89 -19.53 -17.27 -11.90
CA ARG A 89 -20.77 -17.84 -11.36
C ARG A 89 -22.02 -17.26 -12.03
N LYS A 90 -22.06 -15.94 -12.25
CA LYS A 90 -23.21 -15.30 -12.91
C LYS A 90 -23.28 -15.58 -14.41
N ALA A 91 -22.14 -15.77 -15.07
CA ALA A 91 -22.09 -16.21 -16.44
C ALA A 91 -22.71 -17.60 -16.62
N GLU A 92 -22.37 -18.54 -15.74
CA GLU A 92 -22.98 -19.89 -15.73
C GLU A 92 -24.49 -19.84 -15.40
N GLU A 93 -24.90 -19.05 -14.40
CA GLU A 93 -26.30 -18.86 -14.03
C GLU A 93 -27.15 -18.32 -15.20
N PHE A 94 -26.56 -17.47 -16.04
CA PHE A 94 -27.25 -16.81 -17.15
C PHE A 94 -26.89 -17.37 -18.54
N LYS A 95 -26.28 -18.54 -18.60
CA LYS A 95 -25.79 -19.12 -19.87
C LYS A 95 -26.88 -19.31 -20.93
N ASP A 96 -28.12 -19.56 -20.49
CA ASP A 96 -29.27 -19.83 -21.37
C ASP A 96 -30.19 -18.60 -21.54
N VAL A 97 -29.88 -17.47 -20.92
CA VAL A 97 -30.70 -16.24 -20.99
C VAL A 97 -30.36 -15.47 -22.27
N LEU A 98 -31.25 -15.51 -23.26
CA LEU A 98 -31.10 -14.77 -24.51
C LEU A 98 -31.28 -13.25 -24.31
N LYS A 99 -30.46 -12.47 -25.02
CA LYS A 99 -30.53 -11.00 -25.09
C LYS A 99 -30.13 -10.50 -26.48
N MET A 100 -30.53 -9.26 -26.78
CA MET A 100 -30.05 -8.55 -27.97
C MET A 100 -28.64 -7.99 -27.72
N GLY A 101 -27.68 -8.35 -28.58
CA GLY A 101 -26.38 -7.68 -28.60
C GLY A 101 -26.54 -6.24 -29.08
N ARG A 102 -25.68 -5.33 -28.60
CA ARG A 102 -25.66 -3.95 -29.08
C ARG A 102 -24.25 -3.52 -29.44
N THR A 103 -24.09 -2.96 -30.63
CA THR A 103 -22.86 -2.33 -31.12
C THR A 103 -23.16 -0.88 -31.46
N GLN A 104 -22.37 0.07 -30.96
CA GLN A 104 -22.70 1.51 -31.07
C GLN A 104 -24.12 1.83 -30.57
N LEU A 105 -24.60 1.09 -29.55
CA LEU A 105 -25.96 1.15 -29.00
C LEU A 105 -27.09 0.75 -29.95
N GLN A 106 -26.78 0.30 -31.17
CA GLN A 106 -27.77 -0.25 -32.11
C GLN A 106 -27.89 -1.76 -31.94
N ASP A 107 -29.08 -2.28 -32.21
CA ASP A 107 -29.34 -3.72 -32.16
C ASP A 107 -28.45 -4.45 -33.18
N ALA A 108 -27.82 -5.53 -32.70
CA ALA A 108 -26.91 -6.36 -33.47
C ALA A 108 -27.48 -7.78 -33.59
N VAL A 109 -26.66 -8.80 -33.32
CA VAL A 109 -27.09 -10.21 -33.32
C VAL A 109 -27.44 -10.70 -31.92
N PRO A 110 -28.37 -11.67 -31.78
CA PRO A 110 -28.66 -12.31 -30.49
C PRO A 110 -27.43 -12.94 -29.84
N MET A 111 -27.37 -12.88 -28.52
CA MET A 111 -26.35 -13.53 -27.69
C MET A 111 -26.98 -13.99 -26.37
N THR A 112 -26.22 -14.70 -25.53
CA THR A 112 -26.64 -15.02 -24.16
C THR A 112 -26.05 -14.03 -23.18
N LEU A 113 -26.72 -13.80 -22.05
CA LEU A 113 -26.24 -12.89 -21.00
C LEU A 113 -24.99 -13.43 -20.29
N GLY A 114 -24.79 -14.76 -20.31
CA GLY A 114 -23.60 -15.40 -19.77
C GLY A 114 -22.35 -15.40 -20.67
N ARG A 115 -22.44 -14.91 -21.92
CA ARG A 115 -21.33 -14.81 -22.87
C ARG A 115 -20.71 -13.41 -22.87
#